data_AF-A0A3C7VXK9-F1
#
_entry.id   AF-A0A3C7VXK9-F1
#
_cell.length_a   1.000
_cell.length_b   1.000
_cell.length_c   1.000
_cell.angle_alpha   90.00
_cell.angle_beta   90.00
_cell.angle_gamma   90.00
#
_symmetry.space_group_name_H-M   'P 1'
#
loop_
_entity.id
_entity.type
_entity.pdbx_description
1 polymer ?
#
loop_
_entity_poly.entity_id
_entity_poly.type
_entity_poly.pdbx_seq_one_letter_code
_entity_poly.pdbx_strand_id
1 'polypeptide(L)'
;MSSASFDALRFSRGLREIGVPEQQADRLAELMADAFSTFADELVTRDYFSEVLDARLTQHGAELEQRIVEKMMLRFAEQDTKVEARFAGQDAKFESHDARFGKQDRILLLHTWMLGLITLVLVVPQLQAWLA
;
A
#
# COMPACT_ATOMS: atom_id res chain seq x y z
N MET A 1 -38.69 10.17 -13.50
CA MET A 1 -39.34 9.21 -12.58
C MET A 1 -40.13 8.22 -13.40
N SER A 2 -39.62 7.00 -13.58
CA SER A 2 -40.42 5.92 -14.18
C SER A 2 -41.30 5.38 -13.05
N SER A 3 -42.43 6.03 -12.79
CA SER A 3 -43.45 5.46 -11.91
C SER A 3 -43.87 4.14 -12.53
N ALA A 4 -43.53 3.03 -11.91
CA ALA A 4 -44.15 1.75 -12.23
C ALA A 4 -45.64 1.92 -11.90
N SER A 5 -46.45 2.35 -12.87
CA SER A 5 -47.89 2.49 -12.66
C SER A 5 -48.50 1.11 -12.71
N PHE A 6 -49.01 0.62 -11.58
CA PHE A 6 -49.78 -0.61 -11.55
C PHE A 6 -51.07 -0.42 -12.36
N ASP A 7 -51.23 -1.20 -13.44
CA ASP A 7 -52.41 -1.15 -14.31
C ASP A 7 -53.51 -2.08 -13.79
N ALA A 8 -54.38 -1.53 -12.92
CA ALA A 8 -55.47 -2.26 -12.29
C ALA A 8 -56.47 -2.84 -13.31
N LEU A 9 -56.70 -2.17 -14.45
CA LEU A 9 -57.63 -2.64 -15.48
C LEU A 9 -57.08 -3.85 -16.23
N ARG A 10 -55.77 -3.86 -16.50
CA ARG A 10 -55.10 -5.04 -17.07
C ARG A 10 -55.13 -6.23 -16.11
N PHE A 11 -54.95 -5.97 -14.82
CA PHE A 11 -55.00 -7.01 -13.78
C PHE A 11 -56.42 -7.58 -13.61
N SER A 12 -57.45 -6.73 -13.60
CA SER A 12 -58.84 -7.19 -13.48
C SER A 12 -59.30 -7.98 -14.71
N ARG A 13 -58.88 -7.59 -15.93
CA ARG A 13 -59.12 -8.37 -17.15
C ARG A 13 -58.48 -9.76 -17.10
N GLY A 14 -57.23 -9.85 -16.64
CA GLY A 14 -56.56 -11.15 -16.47
C GLY A 14 -57.27 -12.07 -15.47
N LEU A 15 -57.81 -11.51 -14.39
CA LEU A 15 -58.60 -12.27 -13.41
C LEU A 15 -59.93 -12.77 -13.98
N ARG A 16 -60.60 -11.96 -14.81
CA ARG A 16 -61.83 -12.38 -15.49
C ARG A 16 -61.58 -13.51 -16.50
N GLU A 17 -60.45 -13.49 -17.21
CA GLU A 17 -60.09 -14.54 -18.19
C GLU A 17 -59.92 -15.92 -17.55
N ILE A 18 -59.53 -15.98 -16.27
CA ILE A 18 -59.42 -17.23 -15.50
C ILE A 18 -60.69 -17.57 -14.71
N GLY A 19 -61.80 -16.88 -14.97
CA GLY A 19 -63.13 -17.20 -14.43
C GLY A 19 -63.48 -16.53 -13.10
N VAL A 20 -62.72 -15.52 -12.65
CA VAL A 20 -63.06 -14.77 -11.44
C VAL A 20 -64.28 -13.88 -11.71
N PRO A 21 -65.30 -13.87 -10.83
CA PRO A 21 -66.47 -13.01 -10.97
C PRO A 21 -66.09 -11.54 -11.08
N GLU A 22 -66.84 -10.83 -11.93
CA GLU A 22 -66.57 -9.45 -12.34
C GLU A 22 -66.27 -8.50 -11.16
N GLN A 23 -67.13 -8.52 -10.15
CA GLN A 23 -67.00 -7.67 -8.95
C GLN A 23 -65.80 -8.03 -8.07
N GLN A 24 -65.38 -9.29 -8.03
CA GLN A 24 -64.21 -9.71 -7.25
C GLN A 24 -62.91 -9.34 -7.96
N ALA A 25 -62.88 -9.49 -9.29
CA ALA A 25 -61.71 -9.11 -10.10
C ALA A 25 -61.42 -7.60 -9.99
N ASP A 26 -62.44 -6.76 -10.02
CA ASP A 26 -62.29 -5.30 -9.92
C ASP A 26 -61.91 -4.87 -8.49
N ARG A 27 -62.55 -5.43 -7.45
CA ARG A 27 -62.18 -5.16 -6.04
C ARG A 27 -60.76 -5.61 -5.71
N LEU A 28 -60.33 -6.77 -6.21
CA LEU A 28 -58.98 -7.29 -5.98
C LEU A 28 -57.93 -6.43 -6.68
N ALA A 29 -58.24 -5.95 -7.89
CA ALA A 29 -57.37 -5.04 -8.63
C ALA A 29 -57.20 -3.69 -7.94
N GLU A 30 -58.28 -3.11 -7.40
CA GLU A 30 -58.20 -1.88 -6.61
C GLU A 30 -57.36 -2.07 -5.34
N LEU A 31 -57.57 -3.16 -4.60
CA LEU A 31 -56.84 -3.42 -3.36
C LEU A 31 -55.34 -3.65 -3.61
N MET A 32 -55.00 -4.29 -4.73
CA MET A 32 -53.61 -4.45 -5.16
C MET A 32 -52.98 -3.15 -5.65
N ALA A 33 -53.75 -2.29 -6.33
CA ALA A 33 -53.28 -0.97 -6.73
C ALA A 33 -52.96 -0.08 -5.51
N ASP A 34 -53.81 -0.13 -4.49
CA ASP A 34 -53.67 0.64 -3.25
C ASP A 34 -52.52 0.14 -2.37
N ALA A 35 -52.33 -1.19 -2.31
CA ALA A 35 -51.15 -1.77 -1.65
C ALA A 35 -49.86 -1.38 -2.40
N PHE A 36 -49.87 -1.43 -3.73
CA PHE A 36 -48.70 -1.09 -4.55
C PHE A 36 -48.34 0.40 -4.48
N SER A 37 -49.32 1.30 -4.38
CA SER A 37 -49.06 2.74 -4.17
C SER A 37 -48.39 2.98 -2.82
N THR A 38 -48.86 2.32 -1.76
CA THR A 38 -48.27 2.39 -0.42
C THR A 38 -46.82 1.90 -0.42
N PHE A 39 -46.53 0.78 -1.10
CA PHE A 39 -45.16 0.29 -1.24
C PHE A 39 -44.30 1.17 -2.14
N ALA A 40 -44.86 1.79 -3.18
CA ALA A 40 -44.14 2.72 -4.05
C ALA A 40 -43.72 4.00 -3.32
N ASP A 41 -44.52 4.47 -2.36
CA ASP A 41 -44.17 5.60 -1.48
C ASP A 41 -43.07 5.22 -0.47
N GLU A 42 -43.02 3.96 -0.04
CA GLU A 42 -41.99 3.46 0.89
C GLU A 42 -40.67 3.08 0.19
N LEU A 43 -40.72 2.86 -1.13
CA LEU A 43 -39.55 2.53 -1.93
C LEU A 43 -38.66 3.76 -2.11
N VAL A 44 -37.46 3.65 -1.55
CA VAL A 44 -36.40 4.63 -1.75
C VAL A 44 -36.09 4.77 -3.25
N THR A 45 -36.16 6.00 -3.76
CA THR A 45 -35.92 6.29 -5.17
C THR A 45 -34.49 5.95 -5.55
N ARG A 46 -34.29 5.58 -6.83
CA ARG A 46 -32.96 5.33 -7.39
C ARG A 46 -32.01 6.51 -7.14
N ASP A 47 -32.54 7.72 -7.22
CA ASP A 47 -31.77 8.96 -7.06
C ASP A 47 -31.30 9.12 -5.61
N TYR A 48 -32.18 8.93 -4.62
CA TYR A 48 -31.79 8.95 -3.20
C TYR A 48 -30.78 7.85 -2.88
N PHE A 49 -30.99 6.62 -3.38
CA PHE A 49 -30.01 5.55 -3.20
C PHE A 49 -28.65 5.93 -3.79
N SER A 50 -28.63 6.53 -4.99
CA SER A 50 -27.39 6.93 -5.64
C SER A 50 -26.64 8.00 -4.85
N GLU A 51 -27.36 8.98 -4.30
CA GLU A 51 -26.76 10.06 -3.49
C GLU A 51 -26.19 9.51 -2.17
N VAL A 52 -26.94 8.65 -1.48
CA VAL A 52 -26.48 8.03 -0.23
C VAL A 52 -25.30 7.09 -0.48
N LEU A 53 -25.34 6.30 -1.55
CA LEU A 53 -24.21 5.44 -1.94
C LEU A 53 -22.98 6.26 -2.29
N ASP A 54 -23.13 7.32 -3.06
CA ASP A 54 -22.01 8.18 -3.47
C ASP A 54 -21.36 8.87 -2.26
N ALA A 55 -22.18 9.43 -1.37
CA ALA A 55 -21.72 10.01 -0.11
C ALA A 55 -20.96 8.98 0.75
N ARG A 56 -21.50 7.76 0.85
CA ARG A 56 -20.91 6.69 1.66
C ARG A 56 -19.60 6.16 1.07
N LEU A 57 -19.55 6.00 -0.25
CA LEU A 57 -18.36 5.56 -0.97
C LEU A 57 -17.25 6.61 -0.90
N THR A 58 -17.61 7.89 -1.02
CA THR A 58 -16.67 9.01 -0.88
C THR A 58 -16.07 9.05 0.52
N GLN A 59 -16.90 8.89 1.55
CA GLN A 59 -16.44 8.81 2.93
C GLN A 59 -15.48 7.63 3.14
N HIS A 60 -15.84 6.44 2.68
CA HIS A 60 -14.99 5.26 2.81
C HIS A 60 -13.70 5.37 2.00
N GLY A 61 -13.74 6.03 0.84
CA GLY A 61 -12.56 6.35 0.04
C GLY A 61 -11.57 7.20 0.83
N ALA A 62 -12.05 8.28 1.47
CA ALA A 62 -11.22 9.16 2.28
C ALA A 62 -10.62 8.45 3.50
N GLU A 63 -11.41 7.64 4.22
CA GLU A 63 -10.93 6.85 5.37
C GLU A 63 -9.85 5.84 4.95
N LEU A 64 -10.02 5.19 3.80
CA LEU A 64 -9.08 4.20 3.28
C LEU A 64 -7.79 4.86 2.81
N GLU A 65 -7.88 6.00 2.13
CA GLU A 65 -6.73 6.80 1.71
C GLU A 65 -5.92 7.24 2.93
N GLN A 66 -6.57 7.79 3.96
CA GLN A 66 -5.91 8.19 5.20
C GLN A 66 -5.17 7.01 5.86
N ARG A 67 -5.82 5.84 5.93
CA ARG A 67 -5.21 4.62 6.50
C ARG A 67 -4.02 4.11 5.68
N ILE A 68 -4.09 4.21 4.36
CA ILE A 68 -2.98 3.83 3.48
C ILE A 68 -1.80 4.77 3.71
N VAL A 69 -2.04 6.08 3.73
CA VAL A 69 -1.00 7.09 3.96
C VAL A 69 -0.34 6.88 5.32
N GLU A 70 -1.13 6.69 6.38
CA GLU A 70 -0.62 6.44 7.73
C GLU A 70 0.24 5.18 7.81
N LYS A 71 -0.26 4.04 7.30
CA LYS A 71 0.52 2.79 7.26
C LYS A 71 1.79 2.93 6.43
N MET A 72 1.71 3.65 5.32
CA MET A 72 2.86 3.85 4.45
C MET A 72 3.93 4.70 5.15
N MET A 73 3.52 5.79 5.82
CA MET A 73 4.44 6.61 6.62
C MET A 73 5.10 5.81 7.74
N LEU A 74 4.33 5.02 8.50
CA LEU A 74 4.89 4.14 9.55
C LEU A 74 5.93 3.17 8.99
N ARG A 75 5.62 2.50 7.88
CA ARG A 75 6.57 1.59 7.23
C ARG A 75 7.81 2.28 6.70
N PHE A 76 7.66 3.49 6.15
CA PHE A 76 8.81 4.27 5.69
C PHE A 76 9.70 4.68 6.86
N ALA A 77 9.13 5.14 7.98
CA ALA A 77 9.90 5.46 9.18
C ALA A 77 10.65 4.23 9.74
N GLU A 78 10.00 3.06 9.76
CA GLU A 78 10.64 1.81 10.16
C GLU A 78 11.77 1.40 9.20
N GLN A 79 11.57 1.58 7.89
CA GLN A 79 12.63 1.31 6.91
C GLN A 79 13.80 2.27 7.05
N ASP A 80 13.53 3.56 7.26
CA ASP A 80 14.53 4.60 7.42
C ASP A 80 15.43 4.30 8.63
N THR A 81 14.84 4.02 9.80
CA THR A 81 15.59 3.62 10.99
C THR A 81 16.43 2.34 10.78
N LYS A 82 15.91 1.36 10.03
CA LYS A 82 16.65 0.14 9.70
C LYS A 82 17.82 0.41 8.75
N VAL A 83 17.64 1.30 7.79
CA VAL A 83 18.68 1.73 6.85
C VAL A 83 19.77 2.48 7.62
N GLU A 84 19.39 3.41 8.48
CA GLU A 84 20.30 4.16 9.36
C GLU A 84 21.14 3.21 10.23
N ALA A 85 20.49 2.23 10.87
CA ALA A 85 21.19 1.24 11.69
C ALA A 85 22.19 0.39 10.87
N ARG A 86 21.87 0.09 9.61
CA ARG A 86 22.79 -0.63 8.71
C ARG A 86 23.97 0.24 8.28
N PHE A 87 23.74 1.51 7.99
CA PHE A 87 24.81 2.46 7.66
C PHE A 87 25.74 2.67 8.85
N ALA A 88 25.21 2.94 10.05
CA ALA A 88 26.01 3.04 11.27
C ALA A 88 26.85 1.76 11.52
N GLY A 89 26.26 0.58 11.27
CA GLY A 89 26.98 -0.68 11.35
C GLY A 89 28.06 -0.87 10.27
N GLN A 90 27.91 -0.28 9.09
CA GLN A 90 28.94 -0.26 8.05
C GLN A 90 30.06 0.73 8.40
N ASP A 91 29.72 1.92 8.87
CA ASP A 91 30.69 2.94 9.29
C ASP A 91 31.61 2.40 10.40
N ALA A 92 31.05 1.75 11.41
CA ALA A 92 31.84 1.10 12.45
C ALA A 92 32.80 0.03 11.91
N LYS A 93 32.42 -0.69 10.85
CA LYS A 93 33.31 -1.65 10.18
C LYS A 93 34.42 -0.95 9.41
N PHE A 94 34.10 0.15 8.71
CA PHE A 94 35.11 0.94 8.01
C PHE A 94 36.12 1.55 8.97
N GLU A 95 35.68 2.14 10.09
CA GLU A 95 36.59 2.62 11.13
C GLU A 95 37.50 1.50 11.66
N SER A 96 36.95 0.30 11.86
CA SER A 96 37.75 -0.87 12.27
C SER A 96 38.79 -1.27 11.22
N HIS A 97 38.46 -1.16 9.94
CA HIS A 97 39.37 -1.46 8.84
C HIS A 97 40.47 -0.40 8.73
N ASP A 98 40.12 0.89 8.82
CA ASP A 98 41.09 1.99 8.80
C ASP A 98 42.09 1.89 9.95
N ALA A 99 41.62 1.55 11.15
CA ALA A 99 42.51 1.29 12.29
C ALA A 99 43.49 0.13 12.03
N ARG A 100 43.02 -0.94 11.37
CA ARG A 100 43.86 -2.09 11.00
C ARG A 100 44.86 -1.72 9.90
N PHE A 101 44.44 -1.00 8.87
CA PHE A 101 45.33 -0.52 7.81
C PHE A 101 46.39 0.42 8.36
N GLY A 102 46.03 1.40 9.19
CA GLY A 102 47.01 2.28 9.83
C GLY A 102 48.03 1.53 10.71
N LYS A 103 47.65 0.40 11.32
CA LYS A 103 48.60 -0.49 12.00
C LYS A 103 49.50 -1.23 11.01
N GLN A 104 48.94 -1.76 9.92
CA GLN A 104 49.70 -2.45 8.88
C GLN A 104 50.70 -1.53 8.20
N ASP A 105 50.32 -0.30 7.86
CA ASP A 105 51.19 0.69 7.23
C ASP A 105 52.41 1.01 8.09
N ARG A 106 52.24 1.18 9.41
CA ARG A 106 53.35 1.35 10.34
C ARG A 106 54.30 0.16 10.34
N ILE A 107 53.75 -1.05 10.32
CA ILE A 107 54.54 -2.28 10.29
C ILE A 107 55.28 -2.38 8.94
N LEU A 108 54.61 -2.08 7.82
CA LEU A 108 55.21 -2.11 6.49
C LEU A 108 56.33 -1.08 6.38
N LEU A 109 56.12 0.16 6.84
CA LEU A 109 57.17 1.17 6.88
C LEU A 109 58.39 0.69 7.67
N LEU A 110 58.19 0.11 8.86
CA LEU A 110 59.28 -0.50 9.64
C LEU A 110 60.00 -1.60 8.85
N HIS A 111 59.27 -2.50 8.19
CA HIS A 111 59.86 -3.56 7.37
C HIS A 111 60.63 -2.99 6.17
N THR A 112 60.10 -2.00 5.47
CA THR A 112 60.77 -1.32 4.35
C THR A 112 62.07 -0.67 4.80
N TRP A 113 62.07 0.00 5.96
CA TRP A 113 63.28 0.59 6.54
C TRP A 113 64.32 -0.45 6.96
N MET A 114 63.89 -1.53 7.63
CA MET A 114 64.79 -2.62 8.02
C MET A 114 65.41 -3.31 6.80
N LEU A 115 64.61 -3.59 5.76
CA LEU A 115 65.11 -4.16 4.51
C LEU A 115 66.12 -3.22 3.85
N GLY A 116 65.86 -1.91 3.80
CA GLY A 116 66.80 -0.92 3.28
C GLY A 116 68.11 -0.85 4.05
N LEU A 117 68.06 -0.99 5.38
CA LEU A 117 69.26 -1.06 6.21
C LEU A 117 70.04 -2.35 5.93
N ILE A 118 69.36 -3.50 5.86
CA ILE A 118 70.00 -4.80 5.59
C ILE A 118 70.65 -4.78 4.21
N THR A 119 69.97 -4.26 3.18
CA THR A 119 70.55 -4.17 1.84
C THR A 119 71.77 -3.26 1.84
N LEU A 120 71.74 -2.11 2.54
CA LEU A 120 72.90 -1.24 2.68
C LEU A 120 74.08 -1.94 3.37
N VAL A 121 73.84 -2.63 4.48
CA VAL A 121 74.87 -3.41 5.21
C VAL A 121 75.45 -4.52 4.35
N LEU A 122 74.65 -5.15 3.46
CA LEU A 122 75.13 -6.18 2.56
C LEU A 122 75.96 -5.60 1.39
N VAL A 123 75.54 -4.46 0.84
CA VAL A 123 76.12 -3.87 -0.37
C VAL A 123 77.44 -3.13 -0.08
N VAL A 124 77.54 -2.43 1.05
CA VAL A 124 78.76 -1.70 1.44
C VAL A 124 80.04 -2.56 1.44
N PRO A 125 80.09 -3.74 2.09
CA PRO A 125 81.30 -4.57 2.08
C PRO A 125 81.60 -5.17 0.70
N GLN A 126 80.58 -5.45 -0.11
CA GLN A 126 80.77 -5.89 -1.50
C GLN A 126 81.44 -4.79 -2.34
N LEU A 127 81.00 -3.54 -2.18
CA LEU A 127 81.62 -2.39 -2.87
C LEU A 127 83.06 -2.14 -2.39
N GLN A 128 83.33 -2.27 -1.10
CA GLN A 128 84.70 -2.16 -0.56
C GLN A 128 85.63 -3.24 -1.13
N ALA A 129 85.14 -4.47 -1.27
CA ALA A 129 85.92 -5.56 -1.87
C ALA A 129 86.19 -5.38 -3.37
N TRP A 130 85.38 -4.58 -4.07
CA TRP A 130 85.59 -4.28 -5.49
C TRP A 130 86.47 -3.03 -5.73
N LEU A 131 86.51 -2.12 -4.76
CA LEU A 131 87.27 -0.87 -4.83
C LEU A 131 88.66 -0.97 -4.19
N ALA A 132 88.95 -2.03 -3.44
CA ALA A 132 90.27 -2.37 -2.89
C ALA A 132 91.06 -3.25 -3.86
#